data_AF-A0A2N3F7M3-F1
#
_entry.id   AF-A0A2N3F7M3-F1
#
_cell.length_a   1.000
_cell.length_b   1.000
_cell.length_c   1.000
_cell.angle_alpha   90.00
_cell.angle_beta   90.00
_cell.angle_gamma   90.00
#
_symmetry.space_group_name_H-M   'P 1'
#
loop_
_entity.id
_entity.type
_entity.pdbx_description
1 polymer ?
#
loop_
_entity_poly.entity_id
_entity_poly.type
_entity_poly.pdbx_seq_one_letter_code
_entity_poly.pdbx_strand_id
1 'polypeptide(L)'
;MDGHFKKEVGESMSGVVPDRWVVSEAELIELDAYKARDLVVKCFLTAQRITFAQTKETMGLPGDEKALERSVLGAVRVAFKRAGGDFDQPTKETIVGACDALASTAASWGTPESVVHHHQEQMMKVIGRLPE
;
A
#
# COMPACT_ATOMS: atom_id res chain seq x y z
N MET A 1 -5.54 56.47 -0.02
CA MET A 1 -6.29 55.20 -0.12
C MET A 1 -6.21 54.80 -1.58
N ASP A 2 -5.57 53.66 -1.87
CA ASP A 2 -6.01 52.68 -2.87
C ASP A 2 -4.92 51.62 -2.98
N GLY A 3 -5.18 50.53 -2.26
CA GLY A 3 -4.32 49.40 -2.10
C GLY A 3 -4.27 48.54 -3.36
N HIS A 4 -3.04 48.27 -3.76
CA HIS A 4 -2.57 47.07 -4.45
C HIS A 4 -3.44 45.82 -4.24
N PHE A 5 -3.87 45.16 -5.32
CA PHE A 5 -4.01 43.71 -5.32
C PHE A 5 -3.71 43.14 -6.72
N LYS A 6 -2.43 42.80 -6.93
CA LYS A 6 -2.02 41.91 -8.03
C LYS A 6 -2.59 40.53 -7.71
N LYS A 7 -3.48 40.00 -8.56
CA LYS A 7 -3.81 38.58 -8.55
C LYS A 7 -2.65 37.83 -9.17
N GLU A 8 -1.79 37.27 -8.32
CA GLU A 8 -0.91 36.18 -8.73
C GLU A 8 -1.79 34.94 -8.92
N VAL A 9 -1.80 34.43 -10.15
CA VAL A 9 -2.39 33.16 -10.49
C VAL A 9 -1.48 32.11 -9.87
N GLY A 10 -1.90 31.55 -8.74
CA GLY A 10 -1.20 30.46 -8.09
C GLY A 10 -1.02 29.30 -9.06
N GLU A 11 0.24 28.95 -9.29
CA GLU A 11 0.66 27.68 -9.90
C GLU A 11 -0.13 26.54 -9.26
N SER A 12 -0.79 25.75 -10.10
CA SER A 12 -1.32 24.44 -9.71
C SER A 12 -0.21 23.65 -9.05
N MET A 13 -0.26 23.55 -7.72
CA MET A 13 0.56 22.58 -7.00
C MET A 13 0.16 21.21 -7.51
N SER A 14 1.07 20.58 -8.25
CA SER A 14 1.02 19.16 -8.55
C SER A 14 0.80 18.44 -7.23
N GLY A 15 -0.35 17.80 -7.07
CA GLY A 15 -0.65 16.98 -5.90
C GLY A 15 0.50 15.99 -5.72
N VAL A 16 1.26 16.16 -4.64
CA VAL A 16 2.34 15.25 -4.28
C VAL A 16 1.68 13.92 -3.97
N VAL A 17 1.69 13.00 -4.94
CA VAL A 17 1.27 11.62 -4.69
C VAL A 17 2.27 11.08 -3.67
N PRO A 18 1.84 10.65 -2.47
CA PRO A 18 2.75 10.10 -1.48
C PRO A 18 3.56 8.97 -2.09
N ASP A 19 4.84 8.93 -1.72
CA ASP A 19 5.87 8.10 -2.31
C ASP A 19 5.39 6.64 -2.45
N ARG A 20 5.29 6.15 -3.70
CA ARG A 20 4.84 4.79 -3.98
C ARG A 20 5.95 3.85 -3.55
N TRP A 21 5.63 2.83 -2.74
CA TRP A 21 6.65 1.89 -2.29
C TRP A 21 7.30 1.18 -3.49
N VAL A 22 8.63 1.08 -3.47
CA VAL A 22 9.43 0.30 -4.41
C VAL A 22 10.26 -0.66 -3.58
N VAL A 23 10.18 -1.96 -3.89
CA VAL A 23 11.04 -2.95 -3.23
C VAL A 23 12.49 -2.71 -3.65
N SER A 24 13.39 -2.64 -2.66
CA SER A 24 14.82 -2.47 -2.92
C SER A 24 15.50 -3.82 -3.18
N GLU A 25 16.61 -3.82 -3.93
CA GLU A 25 17.41 -5.03 -4.13
C GLU A 25 17.92 -5.61 -2.81
N ALA A 26 18.21 -4.77 -1.81
CA ALA A 26 18.60 -5.21 -0.48
C ALA A 26 17.48 -5.98 0.24
N GLU A 27 16.22 -5.61 0.04
CA GLU A 27 15.07 -6.34 0.57
C GLU A 27 14.88 -7.70 -0.11
N LEU A 28 15.41 -7.90 -1.32
CA LEU A 28 15.33 -9.15 -2.06
C LEU A 28 16.45 -10.15 -1.74
N ILE A 29 17.50 -9.74 -1.02
CA ILE A 29 18.58 -10.63 -0.58
C ILE A 29 18.05 -11.58 0.51
N GLU A 30 18.42 -12.87 0.43
CA GLU A 30 18.05 -13.91 1.41
C GLU A 30 16.54 -13.91 1.73
N LEU A 31 15.72 -13.78 0.69
CA LEU A 31 14.28 -13.71 0.82
C LEU A 31 13.70 -15.09 1.16
N ASP A 32 13.03 -15.18 2.32
CA ASP A 32 12.19 -16.31 2.70
C ASP A 32 10.71 -15.90 2.75
N ALA A 33 9.84 -16.87 3.00
CA ALA A 33 8.40 -16.63 3.05
C ALA A 33 7.98 -15.66 4.18
N TYR A 34 8.72 -15.63 5.30
CA TYR A 34 8.44 -14.73 6.43
C TYR A 34 8.77 -13.29 6.06
N LYS A 35 9.94 -13.05 5.49
CA LYS A 35 10.36 -11.74 4.99
C LYS A 35 9.43 -11.26 3.89
N ALA A 36 9.05 -12.13 2.94
CA ALA A 36 8.09 -11.75 1.90
C ALA A 36 6.71 -11.40 2.45
N ARG A 37 6.19 -12.12 3.45
CA ARG A 37 4.95 -11.73 4.16
C ARG A 37 5.08 -10.35 4.80
N ASP A 38 6.21 -10.06 5.44
CA ASP A 38 6.41 -8.75 6.07
C ASP A 38 6.48 -7.63 5.01
N LEU A 39 7.04 -7.91 3.83
CA LEU A 39 6.98 -7.02 2.67
C LEU A 39 5.56 -6.86 2.13
N VAL A 40 4.71 -7.89 2.16
CA VAL A 40 3.27 -7.75 1.83
C VAL A 40 2.60 -6.73 2.75
N VAL A 41 2.87 -6.79 4.07
CA VAL A 41 2.31 -5.84 5.04
C VAL A 41 2.79 -4.42 4.76
N LYS A 42 4.11 -4.24 4.54
CA LYS A 42 4.72 -2.94 4.24
C LYS A 42 4.17 -2.34 2.94
N CYS A 43 4.07 -3.17 1.89
CA CYS A 43 3.51 -2.83 0.59
C CYS A 43 2.07 -2.32 0.74
N PHE A 44 1.22 -3.11 1.39
CA PHE A 44 -0.19 -2.78 1.54
C PHE A 44 -0.39 -1.54 2.42
N LEU A 45 0.35 -1.41 3.51
CA LEU A 45 0.31 -0.21 4.36
C LEU A 45 0.64 1.05 3.57
N THR A 46 1.66 1.01 2.72
CA THR A 46 2.07 2.17 1.93
C THR A 46 1.00 2.56 0.91
N ALA A 47 0.40 1.58 0.24
CA ALA A 47 -0.75 1.83 -0.64
C ALA A 47 -1.92 2.47 0.12
N GLN A 48 -2.25 1.99 1.32
CA GLN A 48 -3.37 2.53 2.10
C GLN A 48 -3.08 3.90 2.72
N ARG A 49 -1.81 4.25 2.98
CA ARG A 49 -1.43 5.61 3.41
C ARG A 49 -1.78 6.66 2.35
N ILE A 50 -1.64 6.33 1.07
CA ILE A 50 -2.04 7.21 -0.04
C ILE A 50 -3.55 7.48 0.02
N THR A 51 -4.35 6.42 0.09
CA THR A 51 -5.82 6.50 0.18
C THR A 51 -6.28 7.22 1.45
N PHE A 52 -5.62 6.95 2.58
CA PHE A 52 -5.93 7.56 3.85
C PHE A 52 -5.61 9.06 3.88
N ALA A 53 -4.48 9.47 3.29
CA ALA A 53 -4.12 10.89 3.15
C ALA A 53 -5.14 11.67 2.31
N GLN A 54 -5.58 11.10 1.19
CA GLN A 54 -6.62 11.70 0.33
C GLN A 54 -7.96 11.86 1.06
N THR A 55 -8.33 10.84 1.85
CA THR A 55 -9.57 10.87 2.64
C THR A 55 -9.50 11.92 3.77
N LYS A 56 -8.35 12.02 4.46
CA LYS A 56 -8.10 13.06 5.48
C LYS A 56 -8.26 14.47 4.91
N GLU A 57 -7.65 14.73 3.76
CA GLU A 57 -7.72 16.03 3.08
C GLU A 57 -9.16 16.40 2.71
N THR A 58 -9.92 15.41 2.23
CA THR A 58 -11.31 15.62 1.79
C THR A 58 -12.28 15.81 2.97
N MET A 59 -12.06 15.13 4.10
CA MET A 59 -13.01 15.11 5.23
C MET A 59 -12.61 16.01 6.41
N GLY A 60 -11.37 16.55 6.43
CA GLY A 60 -10.88 17.39 7.53
C GLY A 60 -10.74 16.66 8.87
N LEU A 61 -10.65 15.33 8.86
CA LEU A 61 -10.60 14.50 10.07
C LEU A 61 -9.15 14.22 10.50
N PRO A 62 -8.84 14.27 11.81
CA PRO A 62 -7.58 13.76 12.33
C PRO A 62 -7.57 12.25 12.18
N GLY A 63 -6.76 11.72 11.28
CA GLY A 63 -6.69 10.27 11.11
C GLY A 63 -5.63 9.62 11.99
N ASP A 64 -6.05 8.57 12.69
CA ASP A 64 -5.24 7.73 13.57
C ASP A 64 -4.38 6.75 12.74
N GLU A 65 -3.09 7.01 12.65
CA GLU A 65 -2.13 6.14 11.97
C GLU A 65 -2.10 4.73 12.58
N LYS A 66 -2.27 4.60 13.91
CA LYS A 66 -2.32 3.29 14.55
C LYS A 66 -3.58 2.52 14.18
N ALA A 67 -4.70 3.22 13.93
CA ALA A 67 -5.90 2.57 13.41
C ALA A 67 -5.68 2.06 11.99
N LEU A 68 -4.99 2.82 11.14
CA LEU A 68 -4.62 2.38 9.79
C LEU A 68 -3.76 1.10 9.85
N GLU A 69 -2.71 1.09 10.67
CA GLU A 69 -1.84 -0.07 10.85
C GLU A 69 -2.61 -1.31 11.32
N ARG A 70 -3.52 -1.17 12.28
CA ARG A 70 -4.39 -2.27 12.75
C ARG A 70 -5.31 -2.79 11.64
N SER A 71 -5.94 -1.89 10.89
CA SER A 71 -6.82 -2.26 9.77
C SER A 71 -6.05 -2.98 8.66
N VAL A 72 -4.85 -2.50 8.33
CA VAL A 72 -3.96 -3.13 7.37
C VAL A 72 -3.58 -4.54 7.82
N LEU A 73 -3.11 -4.70 9.06
CA LEU A 73 -2.73 -6.02 9.57
C LEU A 73 -3.92 -6.99 9.57
N GLY A 74 -5.11 -6.52 9.94
CA GLY A 74 -6.35 -7.30 9.87
C GLY A 74 -6.69 -7.75 8.44
N ALA A 75 -6.60 -6.83 7.48
CA ALA A 75 -6.85 -7.13 6.07
C ALA A 75 -5.86 -8.15 5.50
N VAL A 76 -4.57 -8.01 5.81
CA VAL A 76 -3.54 -8.98 5.38
C VAL A 76 -3.80 -10.36 5.97
N ARG A 77 -4.10 -10.46 7.28
CA ARG A 77 -4.46 -11.75 7.90
C ARG A 77 -5.68 -12.40 7.25
N VAL A 78 -6.70 -11.61 6.91
CA VAL A 78 -7.89 -12.10 6.18
C VAL A 78 -7.53 -12.55 4.77
N ALA A 79 -6.64 -11.83 4.07
CA ALA A 79 -6.18 -12.20 2.73
C ALA A 79 -5.46 -13.55 2.72
N PHE A 80 -4.55 -13.79 3.67
CA PHE A 80 -3.90 -15.10 3.82
C PHE A 80 -4.91 -16.23 4.06
N LYS A 81 -5.90 -16.01 4.93
CA LYS A 81 -6.97 -17.00 5.15
C LYS A 81 -7.80 -17.27 3.89
N ARG A 82 -8.11 -16.23 3.10
CA ARG A 82 -8.82 -16.38 1.82
C ARG A 82 -8.01 -17.15 0.78
N ALA A 83 -6.69 -17.04 0.83
CA ALA A 83 -5.76 -17.82 0.04
C ALA A 83 -5.56 -19.27 0.57
N GLY A 84 -6.33 -19.70 1.58
CA GLY A 84 -6.21 -21.03 2.18
C GLY A 84 -4.99 -21.20 3.10
N GLY A 85 -4.31 -20.11 3.45
CA GLY A 85 -3.08 -20.11 4.24
C GLY A 85 -3.21 -19.56 5.66
N ASP A 86 -2.06 -19.51 6.33
CA ASP A 86 -1.88 -18.85 7.61
C ASP A 86 -0.85 -17.71 7.47
N PHE A 87 -1.19 -16.55 7.99
CA PHE A 87 -0.28 -15.41 8.07
C PHE A 87 0.95 -15.74 8.92
N ASP A 88 0.77 -16.52 9.99
CA ASP A 88 1.85 -16.84 10.92
C ASP A 88 2.73 -18.01 10.39
N GLN A 89 2.27 -18.73 9.35
CA GLN A 89 3.02 -19.78 8.63
C GLN A 89 2.93 -19.56 7.09
N PRO A 90 3.58 -18.50 6.57
CA PRO A 90 3.45 -18.14 5.17
C PRO A 90 4.15 -19.15 4.26
N THR A 91 3.55 -19.38 3.10
CA THR A 91 4.14 -20.12 1.97
C THR A 91 4.12 -19.25 0.71
N LYS A 92 4.94 -19.58 -0.29
CA LYS A 92 4.93 -18.85 -1.57
C LYS A 92 3.53 -18.82 -2.21
N GLU A 93 2.84 -19.96 -2.24
CA GLU A 93 1.47 -20.06 -2.78
C GLU A 93 0.48 -19.14 -2.04
N THR A 94 0.52 -19.15 -0.71
CA THR A 94 -0.38 -18.31 0.10
C THR A 94 -0.06 -16.82 -0.01
N ILE A 95 1.21 -16.46 -0.22
CA ILE A 95 1.63 -15.08 -0.51
C ILE A 95 1.06 -14.60 -1.84
N VAL A 96 1.13 -15.42 -2.90
CA VAL A 96 0.55 -15.10 -4.21
C VAL A 96 -0.94 -14.85 -4.07
N GLY A 97 -1.69 -15.79 -3.48
CA GLY A 97 -3.13 -15.63 -3.29
C GLY A 97 -3.50 -14.46 -2.39
N ALA A 98 -2.69 -14.17 -1.36
CA ALA A 98 -2.89 -12.99 -0.51
C ALA A 98 -2.70 -11.68 -1.28
N CYS A 99 -1.71 -11.59 -2.18
CA CYS A 99 -1.49 -10.41 -3.01
C CYS A 99 -2.69 -10.12 -3.91
N ASP A 100 -3.27 -11.15 -4.53
CA ASP A 100 -4.46 -11.00 -5.38
C ASP A 100 -5.68 -10.53 -4.58
N ALA A 101 -5.91 -11.12 -3.41
CA ALA A 101 -6.98 -10.72 -2.51
C ALA A 101 -6.81 -9.28 -1.99
N LEU A 102 -5.57 -8.86 -1.75
CA LEU A 102 -5.25 -7.51 -1.28
C LEU A 102 -5.40 -6.46 -2.39
N ALA A 103 -5.11 -6.78 -3.64
CA ALA A 103 -5.36 -5.86 -4.77
C ALA A 103 -6.85 -5.51 -4.86
N SER A 104 -7.72 -6.52 -4.76
CA SER A 104 -9.18 -6.33 -4.74
C SER A 104 -9.63 -5.53 -3.50
N THR A 105 -9.03 -5.81 -2.34
CA THR A 105 -9.32 -5.09 -1.09
C THR A 105 -8.93 -3.61 -1.19
N ALA A 106 -7.73 -3.29 -1.71
CA ALA A 106 -7.27 -1.92 -1.92
C ALA A 106 -8.23 -1.14 -2.82
N ALA A 107 -8.65 -1.73 -3.94
CA ALA A 107 -9.60 -1.11 -4.86
C ALA A 107 -10.93 -0.80 -4.16
N SER A 108 -11.46 -1.76 -3.37
CA SER A 108 -12.71 -1.55 -2.61
C SER A 108 -12.62 -0.46 -1.55
N TRP A 109 -11.41 -0.15 -1.06
CA TRP A 109 -11.17 0.93 -0.10
C TRP A 109 -10.95 2.28 -0.80
N GLY A 110 -11.07 2.34 -2.13
CA GLY A 110 -10.90 3.54 -2.93
C GLY A 110 -9.45 3.86 -3.30
N THR A 111 -8.53 2.88 -3.17
CA THR A 111 -7.15 3.06 -3.64
C THR A 111 -7.16 3.23 -5.16
N PRO A 112 -6.50 4.27 -5.72
CA PRO A 112 -6.47 4.46 -7.16
C PRO A 112 -5.87 3.26 -7.90
N GLU A 113 -6.44 2.88 -9.04
CA GLU A 113 -6.01 1.73 -9.84
C GLU A 113 -4.51 1.79 -10.19
N SER A 114 -4.00 2.96 -10.56
CA SER A 114 -2.56 3.15 -10.83
C SER A 114 -1.65 2.87 -9.62
N VAL A 115 -2.14 3.06 -8.40
CA VAL A 115 -1.42 2.71 -7.17
C VAL A 115 -1.49 1.21 -6.93
N VAL A 116 -2.66 0.59 -7.16
CA VAL A 116 -2.83 -0.87 -7.05
C VAL A 116 -1.90 -1.60 -8.02
N HIS A 117 -1.90 -1.24 -9.30
CA HIS A 117 -1.04 -1.85 -10.32
C HIS A 117 0.46 -1.71 -9.98
N HIS A 118 0.90 -0.51 -9.60
CA HIS A 118 2.29 -0.28 -9.18
C HIS A 118 2.72 -1.22 -8.05
N HIS A 119 1.88 -1.38 -7.02
CA HIS A 119 2.20 -2.21 -5.87
C HIS A 119 2.15 -3.72 -6.22
N GLN A 120 1.26 -4.13 -7.12
CA GLN A 120 1.28 -5.50 -7.68
C GLN A 120 2.60 -5.78 -8.43
N GLU A 121 3.08 -4.83 -9.24
CA GLU A 121 4.37 -4.96 -9.91
C GLU A 121 5.55 -5.13 -8.94
N GLN A 122 5.56 -4.38 -7.83
CA GLN A 122 6.59 -4.58 -6.80
C GLN A 122 6.47 -5.95 -6.14
N MET A 123 5.25 -6.42 -5.83
CA MET A 123 5.05 -7.74 -5.24
C MET A 123 5.42 -8.87 -6.18
N MET A 124 5.24 -8.72 -7.50
CA MET A 124 5.72 -9.69 -8.48
C MET A 124 7.24 -9.87 -8.43
N LYS A 125 8.01 -8.79 -8.17
CA LYS A 125 9.47 -8.89 -7.98
C LYS A 125 9.82 -9.69 -6.72
N VAL A 126 9.09 -9.46 -5.62
CA VAL A 126 9.26 -10.23 -4.37
C VAL A 126 8.97 -11.70 -4.61
N ILE A 127 7.79 -12.01 -5.18
CA ILE A 127 7.35 -13.38 -5.47
C ILE A 127 8.32 -14.11 -6.41
N GLY A 128 8.82 -13.41 -7.44
CA GLY A 128 9.79 -13.98 -8.38
C GLY A 128 11.16 -14.31 -7.77
N ARG A 129 11.47 -13.80 -6.58
CA ARG A 129 12.70 -14.12 -5.84
C ARG A 129 12.49 -15.14 -4.72
N LEU A 130 11.24 -15.52 -4.42
CA LEU A 130 10.97 -16.55 -3.43
C LEU A 130 11.38 -17.93 -3.97
N PRO A 131 12.14 -18.72 -3.18
CA PRO A 131 12.38 -20.12 -3.50
C PRO A 131 11.05 -20.87 -3.58
N GLU A 132 11.02 -21.94 -4.39
CA GLU A 132 9.88 -22.86 -4.48
C GLU A 132 9.55 -23.50 -3.12
#